data_AF-A0AAJ5VRD7-F1
#
_entry.id   AF-A0AAJ5VRD7-F1
#
_cell.length_a   1.000
_cell.length_b   1.000
_cell.length_c   1.000
_cell.angle_alpha   90.00
_cell.angle_beta   90.00
_cell.angle_gamma   90.00
#
_symmetry.space_group_name_H-M   'P 1'
#
loop_
_entity.id
_entity.type
_entity.pdbx_description
1 polymer ?
#
loop_
_entity_poly.entity_id
_entity_poly.type
_entity_poly.pdbx_seq_one_letter_code
_entity_poly.pdbx_strand_id
1 'polypeptide(L)' 'MSPAKSERIKLTASLLNSLSSGTILAALVAPYVGIGMGTLSTQTDLFNLFSLSVFGVAVGAVLHLGARRTLGKLEE' A
#
# COMPACT_ATOMS: atom_id res chain seq x y z
N MET A 1 -6.99 -21.34 -19.66
CA MET A 1 -7.81 -20.28 -19.02
C MET A 1 -8.44 -19.40 -20.10
N SER A 2 -9.63 -18.78 -19.91
CA SER A 2 -10.19 -17.89 -20.93
C SER A 2 -9.43 -16.55 -21.00
N PRO A 3 -9.34 -15.89 -22.17
CA PRO A 3 -8.66 -14.60 -22.31
C PRO A 3 -9.19 -13.54 -21.33
N ALA A 4 -10.52 -13.46 -21.19
CA ALA A 4 -11.16 -12.53 -20.26
C ALA A 4 -10.79 -12.78 -18.79
N LYS A 5 -10.63 -14.06 -18.39
CA LYS A 5 -10.20 -14.41 -17.03
C LYS A 5 -8.74 -14.02 -16.79
N SER A 6 -7.87 -14.14 -17.80
CA SER A 6 -6.46 -13.75 -17.72
C SER A 6 -6.32 -12.24 -17.54
N GLU A 7 -7.04 -11.48 -18.36
CA GLU A 7 -7.03 -10.02 -18.29
C GLU A 7 -7.54 -9.52 -16.93
N ARG A 8 -8.63 -10.11 -16.42
CA ARG A 8 -9.15 -9.76 -15.09
C ARG A 8 -8.12 -9.99 -13.98
N ILE A 9 -7.36 -11.09 -14.02
CA ILE A 9 -6.34 -11.37 -13.02
C ILE A 9 -5.21 -10.34 -13.09
N LYS A 10 -4.74 -10.00 -14.30
CA LYS A 10 -3.71 -8.97 -14.50
C LYS A 10 -4.17 -7.60 -13.98
N LEU A 11 -5.39 -7.18 -14.33
CA LEU A 11 -5.96 -5.92 -13.86
C LEU A 11 -6.10 -5.89 -12.33
N THR A 12 -6.56 -6.99 -11.73
CA THR A 12 -6.70 -7.10 -10.27
C THR A 12 -5.34 -7.00 -9.59
N ALA A 13 -4.33 -7.70 -10.09
CA ALA A 13 -2.99 -7.63 -9.54
C ALA A 13 -2.36 -6.24 -9.71
N SER A 14 -2.55 -5.60 -10.87
CA SER A 14 -2.07 -4.24 -11.12
C SER A 14 -2.72 -3.22 -10.18
N LEU A 15 -4.04 -3.36 -9.93
CA LEU A 15 -4.76 -2.55 -8.96
C LEU A 15 -4.21 -2.74 -7.55
N LEU A 16 -4.06 -3.99 -7.09
CA LEU A 16 -3.51 -4.30 -5.76
C LEU A 16 -2.07 -3.76 -5.60
N ASN A 17 -1.26 -3.85 -6.65
CA ASN A 17 0.09 -3.32 -6.65
C ASN A 17 0.11 -1.79 -6.58
N SER A 18 -0.77 -1.12 -7.33
CA SER A 18 -0.92 0.34 -7.30
C SER A 18 -1.42 0.85 -5.95
N LEU A 19 -2.36 0.13 -5.34
CA LEU A 19 -2.83 0.42 -3.98
C LEU A 19 -1.71 0.25 -2.98
N SER A 20 -0.96 -0.86 -3.05
CA SER A 20 0.20 -1.09 -2.19
C SER A 20 1.20 0.05 -2.27
N SER A 21 1.64 0.44 -3.46
CA SER A 21 2.64 1.49 -3.63
C SER A 21 2.11 2.85 -3.14
N GLY A 22 0.85 3.15 -3.41
CA GLY A 22 0.18 4.35 -2.88
C GLY A 22 0.09 4.34 -1.35
N THR A 23 -0.27 3.21 -0.73
CA THR A 23 -0.34 3.07 0.73
C THR A 23 1.04 3.22 1.38
N ILE A 24 2.08 2.61 0.84
CA ILE A 24 3.45 2.73 1.36
C ILE A 24 3.90 4.19 1.27
N LEU A 25 3.70 4.84 0.11
CA LEU A 25 4.07 6.23 -0.06
C LEU A 25 3.30 7.13 0.90
N ALA A 26 1.98 6.96 1.01
CA ALA A 26 1.16 7.72 1.93
C ALA A 26 1.58 7.53 3.40
N ALA A 27 1.89 6.29 3.81
CA ALA A 27 2.36 5.99 5.17
C ALA A 27 3.67 6.71 5.53
N LEU A 28 4.53 6.94 4.55
CA LEU A 28 5.79 7.65 4.73
C LEU A 28 5.62 9.17 4.63
N VAL A 29 4.80 9.66 3.70
CA VAL A 29 4.74 11.09 3.36
C VAL A 29 3.65 11.84 4.13
N ALA A 30 2.51 11.20 4.41
CA ALA A 30 1.36 11.86 5.04
C ALA A 30 1.66 12.51 6.40
N PRO A 31 2.50 11.94 7.30
CA PRO A 31 2.85 12.60 8.56
C PRO A 31 3.52 13.97 8.32
N TYR A 32 4.46 14.05 7.38
CA TYR A 32 5.16 15.29 7.06
C TYR A 32 4.22 16.32 6.42
N VAL A 33 3.32 15.86 5.55
CA VAL A 33 2.27 16.72 4.96
C VAL A 33 1.35 17.26 6.05
N GLY A 34 0.91 16.42 6.99
CA GLY A 34 0.05 16.84 8.09
C GLY A 34 0.72 17.83 9.04
N ILE A 35 2.02 17.65 9.31
CA ILE A 35 2.81 18.63 10.08
C ILE A 35 2.89 19.96 9.31
N GLY A 36 3.19 19.93 8.01
CA GLY A 36 3.26 21.13 7.17
C GLY A 36 1.93 21.87 7.03
N MET A 37 0.82 21.14 7.05
CA MET A 37 -0.54 21.71 7.04
C MET A 37 -1.05 22.14 8.43
N GLY A 38 -0.30 21.86 9.50
CA GLY A 38 -0.71 22.15 10.89
C GLY A 38 -1.86 21.27 11.39
N THR A 39 -2.22 20.20 10.68
CA THR A 39 -3.24 19.23 11.13
C THR A 39 -2.68 18.20 12.10
N LEU A 40 -1.36 18.03 12.12
CA LEU A 40 -0.61 17.23 13.08
C LEU A 40 0.30 18.13 13.91
N SER A 41 0.22 18.00 15.24
CA SER A 41 1.08 18.75 16.17
C SER A 41 2.52 18.24 16.14
N THR A 42 3.50 19.13 16.29
CA THR A 42 4.91 18.77 16.45
C THR A 42 5.24 18.19 17.83
N GLN A 43 4.32 18.29 18.79
CA GLN A 43 4.40 17.61 20.09
C GLN A 43 3.84 16.18 20.06
N THR A 44 3.39 15.71 18.89
CA THR A 44 2.92 14.33 18.73
C THR A 44 4.05 13.38 19.07
N ASP A 45 3.74 12.36 19.88
CA ASP A 45 4.69 11.30 20.23
C ASP A 45 5.28 10.66 18.96
N LEU A 46 6.60 10.81 18.80
CA LEU A 46 7.35 10.27 17.66
C LEU A 46 7.18 8.75 17.55
N PHE A 47 6.97 8.05 18.67
CA PHE A 47 6.71 6.62 18.68
C PHE A 47 5.37 6.27 18.01
N ASN A 48 4.33 7.09 18.22
CA ASN A 48 3.03 6.89 17.59
C ASN A 48 3.10 7.15 16.08
N LEU A 49 3.78 8.21 15.65
CA LEU A 49 3.98 8.51 14.23
C LEU A 49 4.76 7.40 13.53
N PHE A 50 5.86 6.95 14.16
CA PHE A 50 6.66 5.85 13.64
C PHE A 50 5.85 4.56 13.54
N SER A 51 5.11 4.19 14.60
CA SER A 51 4.28 2.99 14.63
C SER A 51 3.19 3.02 13.56
N LEU A 52 2.57 4.19 13.32
CA LEU A 52 1.56 4.37 12.27
C LEU A 52 2.17 4.20 10.86
N SER A 53 3.35 4.78 10.62
CA SER A 53 4.07 4.60 9.35
C SER A 53 4.46 3.14 9.13
N VAL A 54 4.99 2.45 10.15
CA VAL A 54 5.33 1.03 10.08
C VAL A 54 4.09 0.18 9.80
N PHE A 55 2.97 0.47 10.45
CA PHE A 55 1.70 -0.20 10.19
C PHE A 55 1.25 -0.01 8.73
N GLY A 56 1.28 1.22 8.21
CA GLY A 56 0.93 1.50 6.82
C GLY A 56 1.83 0.77 5.81
N VAL A 57 3.14 0.71 6.07
CA VAL A 57 4.08 -0.08 5.25
C VAL A 57 3.75 -1.57 5.31
N ALA A 58 3.44 -2.11 6.49
CA ALA A 58 3.05 -3.51 6.64
C ALA A 58 1.76 -3.84 5.87
N VAL A 59 0.75 -2.97 5.92
CA VAL A 59 -0.48 -3.11 5.12
C VAL A 59 -0.17 -3.09 3.62
N GLY A 60 0.66 -2.14 3.16
CA GLY A 60 1.12 -2.10 1.78
C GLY A 60 1.83 -3.37 1.35
N ALA A 61 2.75 -3.88 2.18
CA ALA A 61 3.45 -5.14 1.91
C ALA A 61 2.49 -6.33 1.75
N VAL A 62 1.45 -6.42 2.58
CA VAL A 62 0.40 -7.46 2.45
C VAL A 62 -0.35 -7.33 1.12
N LEU A 63 -0.71 -6.10 0.71
CA LEU A 63 -1.35 -5.86 -0.59
C LEU A 63 -0.44 -6.25 -1.77
N HIS A 64 0.85 -5.90 -1.69
CA HIS A 64 1.84 -6.29 -2.70
C HIS A 64 1.97 -7.82 -2.82
N LEU A 65 2.06 -8.52 -1.68
CA LEU A 65 2.10 -9.98 -1.66
C LEU A 65 0.81 -10.59 -2.23
N GLY A 66 -0.35 -9.98 -1.95
CA GLY A 66 -1.62 -10.34 -2.57
C GLY A 66 -1.61 -10.18 -4.09
N ALA A 67 -1.05 -9.08 -4.61
CA ALA A 67 -0.86 -8.86 -6.04
C ALA A 67 0.03 -9.94 -6.66
N ARG A 68 1.19 -10.24 -6.04
CA ARG A 68 2.10 -11.29 -6.52
C ARG A 68 1.45 -12.67 -6.53
N ARG A 69 0.73 -13.04 -5.46
CA ARG A 69 -0.03 -14.31 -5.40
C ARG A 69 -1.11 -14.38 -6.47
N THR A 70 -1.75 -13.24 -6.78
CA THR A 70 -2.77 -13.18 -7.82
C THR A 70 -2.17 -13.37 -9.21
N LEU A 71 -0.99 -12.82 -9.48
CA LEU A 71 -0.24 -13.06 -10.72
C LEU A 71 0.27 -14.51 -10.83
N GLY A 72 0.70 -15.13 -9.72
CA GLY A 72 1.15 -16.52 -9.72
C GLY A 72 0.10 -17.51 -10.22
N LYS A 73 -1.20 -17.19 -10.08
CA LYS A 73 -2.31 -17.98 -10.64
C LYS A 73 -2.39 -17.97 -12.17
N LEU A 74 -1.55 -17.19 -12.85
CA LEU A 74 -1.40 -17.19 -14.30
C LEU A 74 -0.26 -18.10 -14.78
N GLU A 75 0.68 -18.44 -13.90
CA GLU A 75 1.83 -19.31 -14.20
C GLU A 75 1.50 -20.80 -13.97
N GLU A 76 0.46 -21.10 -13.17
CA GLU A 76 -0.19 -22.41 -13.03
C GLU A 76 -1.32 -22.61 -14.06
#